data_AF-A0A358NK44-F1
#
_entry.id   AF-A0A358NK44-F1
#
_cell.length_a   1.000
_cell.length_b   1.000
_cell.length_c   1.000
_cell.angle_alpha   90.00
_cell.angle_beta   90.00
_cell.angle_gamma   90.00
#
_symmetry.space_group_name_H-M   'P 1'
#
loop_
_entity.id
_entity.type
_entity.pdbx_description
1 polymer ?
#
loop_
_entity_poly.entity_id
_entity_poly.type
_entity_poly.pdbx_seq_one_letter_code
_entity_poly.pdbx_strand_id
1 'polypeptide(L)'
;MNNVLKKLVQSENKRFVLLLFVLIFSLMLSSIIYLVISDGNIRTINYESIALMKFSEIFLVTIKRNLIYFVVLILLTIMGQSEIIIILFGAVSIYYGLSVIYLIRALKMSTAYFAMTFTDYIFFFPVLLYFTFISNTTSKYTKKTKNIETISHKFDIIKWSYIRLSLIYLFIVTMYSLFYSVYIFILSRLLVG
;
A
#
# COMPACT_ATOMS: atom_id res chain seq x y z
N MET A 1 14.61 -6.62 31.66
CA MET A 1 13.81 -5.71 30.81
C MET A 1 12.62 -5.19 31.62
N ASN A 2 12.38 -3.87 31.66
CA ASN A 2 11.31 -3.25 32.44
C ASN A 2 9.92 -3.78 32.04
N ASN A 3 9.04 -4.08 33.00
CA ASN A 3 7.68 -4.59 32.77
C ASN A 3 6.82 -3.67 31.91
N VAL A 4 7.05 -2.35 31.98
CA VAL A 4 6.35 -1.37 31.13
C VAL A 4 6.77 -1.51 29.67
N LEU A 5 8.08 -1.65 29.42
CA LEU A 5 8.64 -1.84 28.09
C LEU A 5 8.13 -3.16 27.46
N LYS A 6 8.11 -4.24 28.26
CA LYS A 6 7.59 -5.55 27.83
C LYS A 6 6.12 -5.48 27.41
N LYS A 7 5.28 -4.76 28.18
CA LYS A 7 3.86 -4.55 27.84
C LYS A 7 3.67 -3.73 26.55
N LEU A 8 4.51 -2.71 26.33
CA LEU A 8 4.46 -1.88 25.12
C LEU A 8 4.75 -2.73 23.88
N VAL A 9 5.91 -3.42 23.87
CA VAL A 9 6.34 -4.31 22.78
C VAL A 9 5.30 -5.38 22.49
N GLN A 10 4.72 -5.99 23.52
CA GLN A 10 3.67 -7.01 23.34
C GLN A 10 2.40 -6.42 22.71
N SER A 11 2.05 -5.18 23.03
CA SER A 11 0.86 -4.52 22.47
C SER A 11 1.04 -4.10 21.01
N GLU A 12 2.26 -3.73 20.61
CA GLU A 12 2.63 -3.42 19.23
C GLU A 12 2.71 -4.70 18.40
N ASN A 13 3.33 -5.76 18.93
CA ASN A 13 3.42 -7.04 18.24
C ASN A 13 2.03 -7.64 17.97
N LYS A 14 1.10 -7.57 18.94
CA LYS A 14 -0.30 -7.99 18.72
C LYS A 14 -0.97 -7.28 17.53
N ARG A 15 -0.62 -6.01 17.29
CA ARG A 15 -1.18 -5.22 16.18
C ARG A 15 -0.55 -5.58 14.85
N PHE A 16 0.75 -5.82 14.85
CA PHE A 16 1.44 -6.34 13.68
C PHE A 16 0.85 -7.69 13.28
N VAL A 17 0.67 -8.60 14.24
CA VAL A 17 0.02 -9.91 14.02
C VAL A 17 -1.40 -9.75 13.50
N LEU A 18 -2.18 -8.80 14.02
CA LEU A 18 -3.53 -8.51 13.50
C LEU A 18 -3.49 -8.06 12.03
N LEU A 19 -2.57 -7.19 11.64
CA LEU A 19 -2.41 -6.79 10.23
C LEU A 19 -1.96 -7.96 9.35
N LEU A 20 -1.09 -8.84 9.83
CA LEU A 20 -0.74 -10.07 9.12
C LEU A 20 -1.93 -10.99 8.95
N PHE A 21 -2.77 -11.13 9.98
CA PHE A 21 -4.00 -11.92 9.89
C PHE A 21 -4.98 -11.34 8.86
N VAL A 22 -5.18 -10.02 8.88
CA VAL A 22 -6.00 -9.32 7.87
C VAL A 22 -5.44 -9.52 6.48
N LEU A 23 -4.11 -9.44 6.31
CA LEU A 23 -3.45 -9.71 5.04
C LEU A 23 -3.75 -11.12 4.53
N ILE A 24 -3.52 -12.15 5.36
CA ILE A 24 -3.75 -13.55 4.98
C ILE A 24 -5.22 -13.74 4.58
N PHE A 25 -6.15 -13.23 5.39
CA PHE A 25 -7.58 -13.34 5.11
C PHE A 25 -7.97 -12.62 3.81
N SER A 26 -7.45 -11.42 3.57
CA SER A 26 -7.64 -10.66 2.33
C SER A 26 -7.11 -11.40 1.10
N LEU A 27 -5.96 -12.08 1.21
CA LEU A 27 -5.40 -12.89 0.12
C LEU A 27 -6.26 -14.12 -0.17
N MET A 28 -6.76 -14.81 0.86
CA MET A 28 -7.71 -15.92 0.68
C MET A 28 -8.99 -15.42 0.01
N LEU A 29 -9.55 -14.30 0.48
CA LEU A 29 -10.75 -13.70 -0.09
C LEU A 29 -10.54 -13.31 -1.56
N SER A 30 -9.37 -12.75 -1.90
CA SER A 30 -9.04 -12.40 -3.30
C SER A 30 -9.06 -13.63 -4.22
N SER A 31 -8.61 -14.78 -3.72
CA SER A 31 -8.63 -16.04 -4.46
C SER A 31 -10.06 -16.54 -4.68
N ILE A 32 -10.91 -16.44 -3.66
CA ILE A 32 -12.33 -16.79 -3.75
C ILE A 32 -13.05 -15.88 -4.75
N ILE A 33 -12.85 -14.56 -4.65
CA ILE A 33 -13.42 -13.57 -5.58
C ILE A 33 -13.02 -13.92 -7.02
N TYR A 34 -11.75 -14.22 -7.25
CA TYR A 34 -11.27 -14.61 -8.57
C TYR A 34 -11.94 -15.89 -9.10
N LEU A 35 -12.08 -16.93 -8.26
CA LEU A 35 -12.74 -18.18 -8.66
C LEU A 35 -14.21 -17.98 -9.05
N VAL A 36 -14.92 -17.08 -8.35
CA VAL A 36 -16.33 -16.78 -8.63
C VAL A 36 -16.49 -15.92 -9.89
N ILE A 37 -15.59 -14.97 -10.14
CA ILE A 37 -15.68 -14.01 -11.26
C ILE A 37 -15.07 -14.55 -12.56
N SER A 38 -14.20 -15.58 -12.50
CA SER A 38 -13.45 -16.06 -13.67
C SER A 38 -14.33 -16.81 -14.68
N ASP A 39 -15.17 -16.06 -15.39
CA ASP A 39 -15.84 -16.48 -16.61
C ASP A 39 -14.95 -16.10 -17.82
N GLY A 40 -14.11 -17.05 -18.23
CA GLY A 40 -13.67 -17.28 -19.61
C GLY A 40 -12.77 -16.28 -20.35
N ASN A 41 -12.98 -14.96 -20.29
CA ASN A 41 -12.37 -14.03 -21.28
C ASN A 41 -11.31 -13.11 -20.68
N ILE A 42 -10.05 -13.52 -20.84
CA ILE A 42 -8.89 -12.68 -20.62
C ILE A 42 -8.87 -11.63 -21.73
N ARG A 43 -9.17 -10.37 -21.39
CA ARG A 43 -8.96 -9.26 -22.33
C ARG A 43 -7.47 -9.19 -22.64
N THR A 44 -7.12 -9.30 -23.92
CA THR A 44 -5.75 -9.10 -24.39
C THR A 44 -5.26 -7.73 -23.92
N ILE A 45 -4.09 -7.71 -23.27
CA ILE A 45 -3.47 -6.46 -22.81
C ILE A 45 -3.05 -5.69 -24.06
N ASN A 46 -3.63 -4.50 -24.25
CA ASN A 46 -3.30 -3.64 -25.37
C ASN A 46 -2.00 -2.86 -25.11
N TYR A 47 -0.86 -3.47 -25.43
CA TYR A 47 0.47 -2.88 -25.25
C TYR A 47 0.68 -1.65 -26.15
N GLU A 48 0.02 -1.56 -27.30
CA GLU A 48 0.12 -0.40 -28.20
C GLU A 48 -0.41 0.86 -27.51
N SER A 49 -1.51 0.75 -26.76
CA SER A 49 -2.06 1.89 -26.01
C SER A 49 -1.11 2.39 -24.92
N ILE A 50 -0.30 1.52 -24.32
CA ILE A 50 0.71 1.88 -23.31
C ILE A 50 1.96 2.47 -23.98
N ALA A 51 2.37 1.95 -25.14
CA ALA A 51 3.54 2.44 -25.88
C ALA A 51 3.35 3.85 -26.46
N LEU A 52 2.10 4.23 -26.78
CA LEU A 52 1.75 5.56 -27.28
C LEU A 52 1.65 6.63 -26.17
N MET A 53 1.61 6.23 -24.88
CA MET A 53 1.52 7.19 -23.77
C MET A 53 2.80 8.01 -23.62
N LYS A 54 2.64 9.30 -23.34
CA LYS A 54 3.77 10.15 -22.97
C LYS A 54 4.25 9.79 -21.57
N PHE A 55 5.54 10.00 -21.31
CA PHE A 55 6.11 9.79 -19.96
C PHE A 55 5.31 10.54 -18.87
N SER A 56 4.89 11.78 -19.13
CA SER A 56 4.09 12.58 -18.20
C SER A 56 2.76 11.93 -17.84
N GLU A 57 2.12 11.24 -18.78
CA GLU A 57 0.85 10.54 -18.57
C GLU A 57 1.06 9.30 -17.71
N ILE A 58 2.08 8.49 -18.03
CA ILE A 58 2.48 7.31 -17.23
C ILE A 58 2.80 7.73 -15.80
N PHE A 59 3.55 8.82 -15.64
CA PHE A 59 3.92 9.35 -14.33
C PHE A 59 2.70 9.82 -13.53
N LEU A 60 1.80 10.59 -14.13
CA LEU A 60 0.58 11.07 -13.47
C LEU A 60 -0.34 9.93 -13.02
N VAL A 61 -0.52 8.91 -13.86
CA VAL A 61 -1.31 7.72 -13.49
C VAL A 61 -0.65 6.96 -12.34
N THR A 62 0.65 6.75 -12.41
CA THR A 62 1.42 6.01 -11.40
C THR A 62 1.44 6.74 -10.05
N ILE A 63 1.70 8.05 -10.04
CA ILE A 63 1.79 8.82 -8.80
C ILE A 63 0.41 8.97 -8.14
N LYS A 64 -0.66 9.17 -8.92
CA LYS A 64 -2.03 9.22 -8.40
C LYS A 64 -2.43 7.92 -7.73
N ARG A 65 -2.15 6.78 -8.38
CA ARG A 65 -2.42 5.45 -7.85
C ARG A 65 -1.67 5.20 -6.54
N ASN A 66 -0.39 5.57 -6.48
CA ASN A 66 0.47 5.23 -5.36
C ASN A 66 0.32 6.19 -4.17
N LEU A 67 0.10 7.50 -4.39
CA LEU A 67 0.03 8.48 -3.29
C LEU A 67 -1.31 8.50 -2.56
N ILE A 68 -2.43 8.24 -3.25
CA ILE A 68 -3.77 8.45 -2.68
C ILE A 68 -3.98 7.66 -1.39
N TYR A 69 -3.48 6.42 -1.34
CA TYR A 69 -3.56 5.58 -0.15
C TYR A 69 -2.80 6.17 1.04
N PHE A 70 -1.59 6.68 0.81
CA PHE A 70 -0.76 7.27 1.86
C PHE A 70 -1.38 8.55 2.40
N VAL A 71 -1.90 9.41 1.53
CA VAL A 71 -2.59 10.65 1.93
C VAL A 71 -3.81 10.32 2.81
N VAL A 72 -4.64 9.37 2.40
CA VAL A 72 -5.82 8.94 3.17
C VAL A 72 -5.40 8.37 4.54
N LEU A 73 -4.36 7.54 4.59
CA LEU A 73 -3.83 7.01 5.85
C LEU A 73 -3.33 8.09 6.81
N ILE A 74 -2.64 9.11 6.30
CA ILE A 74 -2.14 10.23 7.11
C ILE A 74 -3.31 10.95 7.77
N LEU A 75 -4.36 11.27 6.99
CA LEU A 75 -5.56 11.94 7.49
C LEU A 75 -6.26 11.09 8.57
N LEU A 76 -6.49 9.81 8.29
CA LEU A 76 -7.12 8.89 9.25
C LEU A 76 -6.32 8.75 10.55
N THR A 77 -4.99 8.75 10.44
CA THR A 77 -4.09 8.64 11.60
C THR A 77 -4.13 9.87 12.48
N ILE A 78 -4.14 11.07 11.89
CA ILE A 78 -4.27 12.34 12.61
C ILE A 78 -5.64 12.45 13.29
N MET A 79 -6.69 11.90 12.66
CA MET A 79 -8.04 11.81 13.24
C MET A 79 -8.17 10.73 14.33
N GLY A 80 -7.21 9.81 14.44
CA GLY A 80 -7.26 8.72 15.42
C GLY A 80 -8.17 7.55 15.05
N GLN A 81 -8.50 7.38 13.76
CA GLN A 81 -9.44 6.36 13.25
C GLN A 81 -8.75 5.02 12.93
N SER A 82 -8.28 4.31 13.97
CA SER A 82 -7.49 3.08 13.79
C SER A 82 -8.26 1.92 13.16
N GLU A 83 -9.57 1.83 13.38
CA GLU A 83 -10.41 0.76 12.82
C GLU A 83 -10.59 0.93 11.31
N ILE A 84 -10.80 2.17 10.84
CA ILE A 84 -10.92 2.49 9.41
C ILE A 84 -9.60 2.19 8.68
N ILE A 85 -8.45 2.46 9.31
CA ILE A 85 -7.13 2.12 8.76
C ILE A 85 -7.01 0.61 8.48
N ILE A 86 -7.50 -0.23 9.40
CA ILE A 86 -7.46 -1.70 9.24
C ILE A 86 -8.37 -2.15 8.09
N ILE A 87 -9.59 -1.60 8.01
CA ILE A 87 -10.54 -1.92 6.94
C ILE A 87 -9.97 -1.52 5.57
N LEU A 88 -9.42 -0.31 5.47
CA LEU A 88 -8.80 0.19 4.24
C LEU A 88 -7.62 -0.69 3.81
N PHE A 89 -6.79 -1.12 4.76
CA PHE A 89 -5.71 -2.06 4.49
C PHE A 89 -6.22 -3.42 3.99
N GLY A 90 -7.32 -3.94 4.56
CA GLY A 90 -7.96 -5.16 4.09
C GLY A 90 -8.42 -5.05 2.64
N ALA A 91 -9.07 -3.94 2.27
CA ALA A 91 -9.53 -3.67 0.90
C ALA A 91 -8.37 -3.59 -0.11
N VAL A 92 -7.31 -2.84 0.24
CA VAL A 92 -6.12 -2.74 -0.62
C VAL A 92 -5.39 -4.08 -0.73
N SER A 93 -5.36 -4.88 0.33
CA SER A 93 -4.77 -6.22 0.30
C SER A 93 -5.56 -7.19 -0.58
N ILE A 94 -6.89 -7.06 -0.65
CA ILE A 94 -7.72 -7.84 -1.59
C ILE A 94 -7.41 -7.43 -3.03
N TYR A 95 -7.37 -6.13 -3.32
CA TYR A 95 -7.01 -5.62 -4.64
C TYR A 95 -5.62 -6.10 -5.07
N TYR A 96 -4.67 -6.04 -4.14
CA TYR A 96 -3.32 -6.55 -4.32
C TYR A 96 -3.32 -8.05 -4.64
N GLY A 97 -4.00 -8.87 -3.85
CA GLY A 97 -4.14 -10.31 -4.09
C GLY A 97 -4.75 -10.64 -5.45
N LEU A 98 -5.81 -9.94 -5.84
CA LEU A 98 -6.41 -10.08 -7.18
C LEU A 98 -5.39 -9.77 -8.28
N SER A 99 -4.65 -8.67 -8.14
CA SER A 99 -3.65 -8.28 -9.13
C SER A 99 -2.51 -9.30 -9.25
N VAL A 100 -2.05 -9.93 -8.15
CA VAL A 100 -1.09 -11.04 -8.18
C VAL A 100 -1.64 -12.23 -8.97
N ILE A 101 -2.90 -12.61 -8.73
CA ILE A 101 -3.53 -13.74 -9.42
C ILE A 101 -3.62 -13.48 -10.93
N TYR A 102 -4.02 -12.27 -11.33
CA TYR A 102 -4.02 -11.86 -12.74
C TYR A 102 -2.62 -11.85 -13.35
N LEU A 103 -1.61 -11.41 -12.60
CA LEU A 103 -0.21 -11.45 -13.01
C LEU A 103 0.30 -12.88 -13.22
N ILE A 104 -0.03 -13.83 -12.33
CA ILE A 104 0.32 -15.25 -12.49
C ILE A 104 -0.37 -15.85 -13.71
N ARG A 105 -1.63 -15.46 -13.99
CA ARG A 105 -2.34 -15.90 -15.20
C ARG A 105 -1.70 -15.30 -16.46
N ALA A 106 -1.32 -14.03 -16.41
CA ALA A 106 -0.64 -13.34 -17.50
C ALA A 106 0.77 -13.88 -17.75
N LEU A 107 1.50 -14.35 -16.72
CA LEU A 107 2.79 -15.04 -16.86
C LEU A 107 2.72 -16.24 -17.80
N LYS A 108 1.59 -16.96 -17.81
CA LYS A 108 1.36 -18.08 -18.74
C LYS A 108 1.19 -17.63 -20.20
N MET A 109 1.03 -16.33 -20.45
CA MET A 109 0.76 -15.75 -21.78
C MET A 109 1.80 -14.73 -22.24
N SER A 110 2.37 -13.90 -21.35
CA SER A 110 3.30 -12.81 -21.67
C SER A 110 4.26 -12.51 -20.51
N THR A 111 5.54 -12.75 -20.73
CA THR A 111 6.65 -12.39 -19.81
C THR A 111 6.81 -10.88 -19.65
N ALA A 112 6.38 -10.10 -20.65
CA ALA A 112 6.46 -8.65 -20.66
C ALA A 112 5.55 -7.99 -19.61
N TYR A 113 4.32 -8.47 -19.48
CA TYR A 113 3.37 -7.96 -18.48
C TYR A 113 3.83 -8.25 -17.06
N PHE A 114 4.42 -9.44 -16.86
CA PHE A 114 5.05 -9.80 -15.60
C PHE A 114 6.18 -8.83 -15.24
N ALA A 115 7.10 -8.57 -16.18
CA ALA A 115 8.20 -7.64 -15.97
C ALA A 115 7.70 -6.24 -15.62
N MET A 116 6.62 -5.75 -16.26
CA MET A 116 6.04 -4.44 -15.94
C MET A 116 5.54 -4.34 -14.49
N THR A 117 4.96 -5.40 -13.95
CA THR A 117 4.14 -5.31 -12.75
C THR A 117 4.80 -5.89 -11.51
N PHE A 118 5.75 -6.83 -11.66
CA PHE A 118 6.41 -7.54 -10.54
C PHE A 118 7.05 -6.63 -9.48
N THR A 119 7.59 -5.48 -9.88
CA THR A 119 8.26 -4.52 -8.98
C THR A 119 7.30 -3.88 -7.97
N ASP A 120 6.03 -3.66 -8.34
CA ASP A 120 4.98 -3.19 -7.43
C ASP A 120 4.75 -4.19 -6.28
N TYR A 121 4.94 -5.49 -6.52
CA TYR A 121 4.72 -6.53 -5.53
C TYR A 121 5.87 -6.67 -4.54
N ILE A 122 7.11 -6.59 -5.03
CA ILE A 122 8.29 -6.76 -4.18
C ILE A 122 8.60 -5.50 -3.37
N PHE A 123 8.51 -4.33 -3.98
CA PHE A 123 9.02 -3.10 -3.36
C PHE A 123 7.90 -2.25 -2.75
N PHE A 124 6.81 -2.04 -3.49
CA PHE A 124 5.77 -1.11 -3.05
C PHE A 124 4.90 -1.69 -1.93
N PHE A 125 4.58 -2.99 -1.99
CA PHE A 125 3.71 -3.62 -0.99
C PHE A 125 4.30 -3.69 0.43
N PRO A 126 5.58 -4.06 0.65
CA PRO A 126 6.17 -4.02 1.99
C PRO A 126 6.21 -2.61 2.58
N VAL A 127 6.49 -1.59 1.75
CA VAL A 127 6.46 -0.18 2.17
C VAL A 127 5.04 0.20 2.61
N LEU A 128 4.03 -0.21 1.84
CA LEU A 128 2.63 0.01 2.18
C LEU A 128 2.24 -0.66 3.49
N LEU A 129 2.56 -1.94 3.68
CA LEU A 129 2.27 -2.70 4.89
C LEU A 129 2.89 -2.05 6.13
N TYR A 130 4.17 -1.68 6.04
CA TYR A 130 4.87 -1.09 7.16
C TYR A 130 4.37 0.32 7.47
N PHE A 131 4.07 1.13 6.46
CA PHE A 131 3.45 2.44 6.66
C PHE A 131 2.07 2.34 7.32
N THR A 132 1.25 1.37 6.93
CA THR A 132 -0.04 1.07 7.56
C THR A 132 0.13 0.65 9.02
N PHE A 133 1.13 -0.17 9.33
CA PHE A 133 1.43 -0.56 10.71
C PHE A 133 1.76 0.64 11.60
N ILE A 134 2.64 1.53 11.13
CA ILE A 134 3.01 2.75 11.88
C ILE A 134 1.79 3.67 12.04
N SER A 135 1.02 3.85 10.98
CA SER A 135 -0.20 4.68 10.95
C SER A 135 -1.25 4.17 11.95
N ASN A 136 -1.54 2.87 11.95
CA ASN A 136 -2.46 2.25 12.89
C ASN A 136 -1.95 2.35 14.35
N THR A 137 -0.65 2.17 14.55
CA THR A 137 -0.01 2.30 15.86
C THR A 137 -0.17 3.70 16.41
N THR A 138 0.24 4.70 15.64
CA THR A 138 0.13 6.12 15.99
C THR A 138 -1.31 6.55 16.24
N SER A 139 -2.24 6.14 15.38
CA SER A 139 -3.67 6.49 15.47
C SER A 139 -4.30 6.13 16.83
N LYS A 140 -3.87 5.02 17.45
CA LYS A 140 -4.37 4.60 18.76
C LYS A 140 -3.90 5.53 19.87
N TYR A 141 -2.64 5.94 19.81
CA TYR A 141 -2.09 6.91 20.75
C TYR A 141 -2.80 8.26 20.58
N THR A 142 -3.09 8.67 19.34
CA THR A 142 -3.91 9.85 19.06
C THR A 142 -5.29 9.76 19.73
N LYS A 143 -6.02 8.64 19.56
CA LYS A 143 -7.35 8.42 20.17
C LYS A 143 -7.31 8.38 21.70
N LYS A 144 -6.32 7.71 22.29
CA LYS A 144 -6.16 7.63 23.76
C LYS A 144 -5.85 8.98 24.41
N THR A 145 -5.01 9.79 23.76
CA THR A 145 -4.60 11.09 24.31
C THR A 145 -5.69 12.15 24.14
N LYS A 146 -6.52 12.05 23.09
CA LYS A 146 -7.70 12.93 22.91
C LYS A 146 -8.72 12.78 24.05
N ASN A 147 -8.82 11.60 24.66
CA ASN A 147 -9.70 11.36 25.81
C ASN A 147 -9.10 11.88 27.15
N ILE A 148 -7.85 12.33 27.16
CA ILE A 148 -7.14 12.83 28.35
C ILE A 148 -6.75 14.28 28.02
N GLU A 149 -7.69 15.21 28.17
CA GLU A 149 -7.58 16.63 27.78
C GLU A 149 -6.38 17.39 28.38
N THR A 150 -5.67 16.81 29.35
CA THR A 150 -4.59 17.45 30.10
C THR A 150 -3.17 17.25 29.55
N ILE A 151 -2.97 16.54 28.44
CA ILE A 151 -1.62 16.26 27.89
C ILE A 151 -1.43 16.85 26.48
N SER A 152 -1.47 18.18 26.34
CA SER A 152 -1.33 18.84 25.01
C SER A 152 0.08 18.69 24.42
N HIS A 153 1.13 18.94 25.21
CA HIS A 153 2.50 18.99 24.67
C HIS A 153 3.04 17.64 24.18
N LYS A 154 2.73 16.52 24.87
CA LYS A 154 3.18 15.18 24.41
C LYS A 154 2.39 14.71 23.18
N PHE A 155 1.14 15.16 23.04
CA PHE A 155 0.31 14.86 21.88
C PHE A 155 0.81 15.55 20.62
N ASP A 156 1.24 16.81 20.73
CA ASP A 156 1.81 17.57 19.62
C ASP A 156 3.13 16.97 19.14
N ILE A 157 3.98 16.49 20.06
CA ILE A 157 5.22 15.78 19.70
C ILE A 157 4.93 14.51 18.89
N ILE A 158 3.95 13.69 19.31
CA ILE A 158 3.60 12.43 18.62
C ILE A 158 3.09 12.72 17.21
N LYS A 159 2.17 13.68 17.08
CA LYS A 159 1.63 14.09 15.77
C LYS A 159 2.73 14.66 14.86
N TRP A 160 3.55 15.55 15.39
CA TRP A 160 4.63 16.16 14.63
C TRP A 160 5.66 15.13 14.14
N SER A 161 6.06 14.21 15.01
CA SER A 161 6.95 13.11 14.65
C SER A 161 6.34 12.22 13.56
N TYR A 162 5.05 11.92 13.64
CA TYR A 162 4.36 11.16 12.61
C TYR A 162 4.24 11.91 11.28
N ILE A 163 3.95 13.21 11.29
CA ILE A 163 3.90 14.04 10.06
C ILE A 163 5.27 14.04 9.38
N ARG A 164 6.36 14.26 10.14
CA ARG A 164 7.72 14.23 9.60
C ARG A 164 8.05 12.88 8.96
N LEU A 165 7.70 11.78 9.63
CA LEU A 165 7.89 10.44 9.06
C LEU A 165 7.03 10.24 7.81
N SER A 166 5.78 10.69 7.84
CA SER A 166 4.85 10.57 6.71
C SER A 166 5.36 11.30 5.46
N LEU A 167 5.98 12.47 5.63
CA LEU A 167 6.63 13.20 4.52
C LEU A 167 7.78 12.40 3.90
N ILE A 168 8.56 11.67 4.71
CA ILE A 168 9.61 10.78 4.21
C ILE A 168 8.99 9.63 3.38
N TYR A 169 7.89 9.03 3.84
CA TYR A 169 7.19 7.99 3.06
C TYR A 169 6.59 8.54 1.77
N LEU A 170 6.00 9.73 1.79
CA LEU A 170 5.50 10.37 0.57
C LEU A 170 6.64 10.63 -0.43
N PHE A 171 7.81 11.03 0.06
CA PHE A 171 9.00 11.19 -0.78
C PHE A 171 9.46 9.86 -1.37
N ILE A 172 9.53 8.79 -0.56
CA ILE A 172 9.88 7.43 -1.02
C ILE A 172 8.90 6.97 -2.11
N VAL A 173 7.59 7.13 -1.90
CA VAL A 173 6.56 6.76 -2.87
C VAL A 173 6.66 7.58 -4.15
N THR A 174 6.95 8.88 -4.04
CA THR A 174 7.15 9.76 -5.20
C THR A 174 8.37 9.33 -6.02
N MET A 175 9.48 9.03 -5.36
CA MET A 175 10.71 8.54 -6.01
C MET A 175 10.46 7.17 -6.67
N TYR A 176 9.77 6.26 -5.98
CA TYR A 176 9.36 4.98 -6.54
C TYR A 176 8.51 5.18 -7.81
N SER A 177 7.50 6.06 -7.76
CA SER A 177 6.66 6.38 -8.92
C SER A 177 7.45 6.96 -10.09
N LEU A 178 8.48 7.79 -9.84
CA LEU A 178 9.38 8.29 -10.88
C LEU A 178 10.16 7.14 -11.54
N PHE A 179 10.88 6.35 -10.75
CA PHE A 179 11.69 5.24 -11.28
C PHE A 179 10.82 4.19 -12.00
N TYR A 180 9.67 3.86 -11.42
CA TYR A 180 8.72 2.93 -12.04
C TYR A 180 8.19 3.47 -13.37
N SER A 181 7.91 4.78 -13.47
CA SER A 181 7.44 5.38 -14.73
C SER A 181 8.52 5.37 -15.80
N VAL A 182 9.78 5.64 -15.44
CA VAL A 182 10.92 5.51 -16.36
C VAL A 182 11.07 4.07 -16.83
N TYR A 183 10.99 3.12 -15.90
CA TYR A 183 11.07 1.70 -16.19
C TYR A 183 9.98 1.25 -17.17
N ILE A 184 8.71 1.57 -16.89
CA ILE A 184 7.57 1.24 -17.77
C ILE A 184 7.74 1.89 -19.14
N PHE A 185 8.18 3.15 -19.20
CA PHE A 185 8.36 3.88 -20.45
C PHE A 185 9.44 3.28 -21.36
N ILE A 186 10.55 2.82 -20.78
CA ILE A 186 11.61 2.12 -21.54
C ILE A 186 11.09 0.76 -21.99
N LEU A 187 10.48 0.00 -21.09
CA LEU A 187 10.01 -1.35 -21.38
C LEU A 187 8.90 -1.35 -22.44
N SER A 188 7.95 -0.42 -22.38
CA SER A 188 6.84 -0.33 -23.35
C SER A 188 7.33 -0.06 -24.77
N ARG A 189 8.42 0.70 -24.93
CA ARG A 189 9.05 0.97 -26.23
C ARG A 189 9.82 -0.22 -26.77
N LEU A 190 10.49 -0.97 -25.90
CA LEU A 190 11.21 -2.19 -26.29
C LEU A 190 10.26 -3.33 -26.70
N LEU A 191 9.01 -3.30 -26.24
CA LEU A 191 8.01 -4.35 -26.53
C LEU A 191 7.24 -4.15 -27.83
N VAL A 192 7.29 -2.96 -28.42
CA VAL A 192 6.63 -2.61 -29.69
C VAL A 192 7.66 -2.40 -30.81
N GLY A 193 8.96 -2.45 -30.47
CA GLY A 193 10.08 -2.36 -31.43
C GLY A 193 10.53 -3.69 -31.99
#